data_AF-R7QUQ6-F1
#
_entry.id   AF-R7QUQ6-F1
#
_cell.length_a   1.000
_cell.length_b   1.000
_cell.length_c   1.000
_cell.angle_alpha   90.00
_cell.angle_beta   90.00
_cell.angle_gamma   90.00
#
_symmetry.space_group_name_H-M   'P 1'
#
loop_
_entity.id
_entity.type
_entity.pdbx_description
1 polymer ?
#
loop_
_entity_poly.entity_id
_entity_poly.type
_entity_poly.pdbx_seq_one_letter_code
_entity_poly.pdbx_strand_id
1 'polypeptide(L)'
;MSRILKNEKYVGDLVQKKTYTADYLTHAKRKNDGAEEFVIQKDHHPAIISRQLFLEAQARLSEKKRAPEEMKKYRNRYWCSGKVRCGCCGSTCVSRVRRRRDGSISQSWLCANVAEYGRKRSGCAGKRVADPVLYQGFLEAEEKSGARLDGRKDAAGLKSIIIGENDLLYMFWDGRVWRTALQR
;
A
#
# COMPACT_ATOMS: atom_id res chain seq x y z
N MET A 1 -8.44 13.90 -4.52
CA MET A 1 -8.94 15.15 -3.91
C MET A 1 -7.94 15.98 -3.06
N SER A 2 -6.76 15.50 -2.61
CA SER A 2 -5.94 16.28 -1.64
C SER A 2 -5.04 17.38 -2.20
N ARG A 3 -5.01 17.62 -3.53
CA ARG A 3 -4.08 18.60 -4.14
C ARG A 3 -4.56 20.05 -3.99
N ILE A 4 -5.86 20.27 -4.10
CA ILE A 4 -6.47 21.61 -4.01
C ILE A 4 -6.30 22.17 -2.59
N LEU A 5 -6.68 21.41 -1.56
CA LEU A 5 -6.63 21.87 -0.17
C LEU A 5 -5.22 22.21 0.35
N LYS A 6 -4.16 21.71 -0.30
CA LYS A 6 -2.77 21.93 0.10
C LYS A 6 -2.07 23.02 -0.72
N ASN A 7 -2.77 23.60 -1.70
CA ASN A 7 -2.16 24.54 -2.63
C ASN A 7 -2.04 25.92 -1.99
N GLU A 8 -0.81 26.33 -1.72
CA GLU A 8 -0.48 27.61 -1.10
C GLU A 8 -0.95 28.82 -1.91
N LYS A 9 -1.17 28.66 -3.22
CA LYS A 9 -1.70 29.72 -4.08
C LYS A 9 -3.05 30.24 -3.59
N TYR A 10 -3.85 29.42 -2.90
CA TYR A 10 -5.15 29.90 -2.39
C TYR A 10 -5.03 30.98 -1.31
N VAL A 11 -3.89 31.06 -0.61
CA VAL A 11 -3.60 32.13 0.35
C VAL A 11 -2.73 33.24 -0.24
N GLY A 12 -2.55 33.26 -1.56
CA GLY A 12 -1.74 34.25 -2.26
C GLY A 12 -0.24 33.94 -2.31
N ASP A 13 0.20 32.80 -1.80
CA ASP A 13 1.62 32.45 -1.75
C ASP A 13 2.10 31.79 -3.07
N LEU A 14 3.34 32.07 -3.45
CA LEU A 14 4.03 31.43 -4.56
C LEU A 14 5.24 30.66 -4.05
N VAL A 15 5.24 29.35 -4.24
CA VAL A 15 6.40 28.48 -3.95
C VAL A 15 6.97 27.95 -5.25
N GLN A 16 8.18 28.39 -5.59
CA GLN A 16 8.94 27.94 -6.76
C GLN A 16 9.96 26.86 -6.36
N LYS A 17 10.68 26.32 -7.35
CA LYS A 17 11.68 25.25 -7.14
C LYS A 17 11.12 23.98 -6.47
N LYS A 18 9.82 23.68 -6.66
CA LYS A 18 9.21 22.40 -6.26
C LYS A 18 9.80 21.18 -6.97
N THR A 19 10.42 21.41 -8.12
CA THR A 19 11.19 20.45 -8.92
C THR A 19 12.43 21.13 -9.46
N TYR A 20 13.50 20.38 -9.67
CA TYR A 20 14.75 20.85 -10.26
C TYR A 20 15.22 19.90 -11.34
N THR A 21 16.14 20.35 -12.20
CA THR A 21 16.77 19.54 -13.24
C THR A 21 18.04 18.94 -12.65
N ALA A 22 18.05 17.63 -12.41
CA ALA A 22 19.17 16.97 -11.73
C ALA A 22 20.39 16.75 -12.63
N ASP A 23 20.15 16.64 -13.94
CA ASP A 23 21.19 16.43 -14.94
C ASP A 23 20.89 17.31 -16.16
N TYR A 24 21.87 18.12 -16.54
CA TYR A 24 21.77 19.09 -17.63
C TYR A 24 21.82 18.44 -19.00
N LEU A 25 22.42 17.25 -19.14
CA LEU A 25 22.48 16.52 -20.42
C LEU A 25 21.15 15.81 -20.70
N THR A 26 20.60 15.14 -19.69
CA THR A 26 19.34 14.38 -19.84
C THR A 26 18.09 15.23 -19.58
N HIS A 27 18.25 16.45 -19.04
CA HIS A 27 17.17 17.32 -18.58
C HIS A 27 16.18 16.64 -17.62
N ALA A 28 16.65 15.63 -16.88
CA ALA A 28 15.81 14.83 -15.99
C ALA A 28 15.29 15.68 -14.82
N LYS A 29 13.97 15.89 -14.76
CA LYS A 29 13.32 16.60 -13.66
C LYS A 29 13.13 15.68 -12.45
N ARG A 30 13.54 16.16 -11.28
CA ARG A 30 13.28 15.51 -10.00
C ARG A 30 12.48 16.42 -9.08
N LYS A 31 11.74 15.81 -8.16
CA LYS A 31 11.11 16.55 -7.07
C LYS A 31 12.19 17.11 -6.16
N ASN A 32 12.03 18.36 -5.75
CA ASN A 32 12.93 18.95 -4.79
C ASN A 32 12.50 18.52 -3.38
N ASP A 33 13.26 17.62 -2.77
CA ASP A 33 13.08 17.14 -1.41
C ASP A 33 14.20 17.67 -0.49
N GLY A 34 14.64 18.92 -0.73
CA GLY A 34 15.72 19.61 0.01
C GLY A 34 17.06 19.67 -0.73
N ALA A 35 17.08 19.32 -2.01
CA ALA A 35 18.29 19.40 -2.84
C ALA A 35 18.62 20.84 -3.26
N GLU A 36 17.59 21.67 -3.46
CA GLU A 36 17.72 23.11 -3.66
C GLU A 36 16.83 23.83 -2.65
N GLU A 37 17.14 25.08 -2.32
CA GLU A 37 16.25 25.91 -1.50
C GLU A 37 14.97 26.25 -2.27
N PHE A 38 13.84 26.25 -1.55
CA PHE A 38 12.59 26.74 -2.11
C PHE A 38 12.59 28.26 -2.12
N VAL A 39 12.23 28.86 -3.26
CA VAL A 39 11.94 30.30 -3.33
C VAL A 39 10.47 30.49 -2.97
N ILE A 40 10.23 31.14 -1.83
CA ILE A 40 8.89 31.38 -1.28
C ILE A 40 8.61 32.87 -1.30
N GLN A 41 7.59 33.29 -2.04
CA GLN A 41 7.06 34.64 -2.04
C GLN A 41 5.68 34.63 -1.40
N LYS A 42 5.53 35.36 -0.29
CA LYS A 42 4.25 35.53 0.37
C LYS A 42 3.44 36.63 -0.30
N ASP A 43 2.12 36.46 -0.31
CA ASP A 43 1.17 37.47 -0.77
C ASP A 43 1.48 37.98 -2.21
N HIS A 44 1.97 37.07 -3.07
CA HIS A 44 2.30 37.31 -4.48
C HIS A 44 1.07 37.69 -5.32
N HIS A 45 -0.12 37.19 -4.96
CA HIS A 45 -1.37 37.58 -5.60
C HIS A 45 -2.51 37.67 -4.59
N PRO A 46 -3.65 38.32 -4.94
CA PRO A 46 -4.80 38.38 -4.07
C PRO A 46 -5.23 36.98 -3.63
N ALA A 47 -5.30 36.79 -2.32
CA ALA A 47 -5.70 35.52 -1.74
C ALA A 47 -7.16 35.21 -2.10
N ILE A 48 -7.43 33.96 -2.46
CA ILE A 48 -8.79 33.49 -2.76
C ILE A 48 -9.51 33.14 -1.46
N ILE A 49 -8.78 32.65 -0.45
CA ILE A 49 -9.28 32.39 0.90
C ILE A 49 -8.34 33.00 1.94
N SER A 50 -8.84 33.21 3.16
CA SER A 50 -8.01 33.71 4.25
C SER A 50 -6.93 32.70 4.66
N ARG A 51 -5.76 33.23 5.08
CA ARG A 51 -4.68 32.40 5.61
C ARG A 51 -5.12 31.58 6.81
N GLN A 52 -5.97 32.15 7.67
CA GLN A 52 -6.53 31.44 8.82
C GLN A 52 -7.35 30.21 8.38
N LEU A 53 -8.27 30.36 7.42
CA LEU A 53 -9.08 29.24 6.92
C LEU A 53 -8.21 28.14 6.30
N PHE A 54 -7.17 28.52 5.56
CA PHE A 54 -6.21 27.56 5.02
C PHE A 54 -5.46 26.81 6.13
N LEU A 55 -4.97 27.50 7.16
CA LEU A 55 -4.27 26.87 8.28
C LEU A 55 -5.19 25.91 9.06
N GLU A 56 -6.44 26.28 9.30
CA GLU A 56 -7.45 25.40 9.91
C GLU A 56 -7.70 24.14 9.07
N ALA A 57 -7.82 24.29 7.75
CA ALA A 57 -7.97 23.16 6.83
C ALA A 57 -6.74 22.24 6.86
N GLN A 58 -5.53 22.82 6.91
CA GLN A 58 -4.27 22.08 7.00
C GLN A 58 -4.15 21.34 8.35
N ALA A 59 -4.58 21.95 9.45
CA ALA A 59 -4.65 21.33 10.77
C ALA A 59 -5.57 20.09 10.74
N ARG A 60 -6.81 20.23 10.24
CA ARG A 60 -7.76 19.11 10.08
C ARG A 60 -7.22 18.00 9.17
N LEU A 61 -6.50 18.35 8.10
CA LEU A 61 -5.84 17.36 7.24
C LEU A 61 -4.70 16.64 7.96
N SER A 62 -3.98 17.32 8.86
CA SER A 62 -2.93 16.72 9.68
C SER A 62 -3.50 15.77 10.74
N GLU A 63 -4.65 16.10 11.33
CA GLU A 63 -5.38 15.25 12.28
C GLU A 63 -5.87 13.96 11.60
N LYS A 64 -6.37 14.05 10.37
CA LYS A 64 -6.75 12.84 9.58
C LYS A 64 -5.57 11.91 9.29
N LYS A 65 -4.34 12.43 9.23
CA LYS A 65 -3.13 11.58 9.14
C LYS A 65 -2.81 10.89 10.47
N ARG A 66 -3.35 11.38 11.59
CA ARG A 66 -3.07 11.00 12.97
C ARG A 66 -4.17 10.17 13.66
N ALA A 67 -5.06 9.52 12.91
CA ALA A 67 -5.82 8.38 13.43
C ALA A 67 -5.23 7.03 12.98
N PRO A 68 -3.99 6.65 13.38
CA PRO A 68 -3.48 5.32 13.14
C PRO A 68 -4.38 4.25 13.74
N GLU A 69 -5.12 4.51 14.81
CA GLU A 69 -5.96 3.49 15.47
C GLU A 69 -7.15 3.04 14.61
N GLU A 70 -7.90 3.97 14.04
CA GLU A 70 -9.01 3.61 13.14
C GLU A 70 -8.50 3.00 11.83
N MET A 71 -7.40 3.50 11.25
CA MET A 71 -6.78 2.88 10.07
C MET A 71 -6.14 1.52 10.39
N LYS A 72 -5.57 1.31 11.59
CA LYS A 72 -5.05 0.01 12.07
C LYS A 72 -6.17 -1.03 12.14
N LYS A 73 -7.36 -0.63 12.59
CA LYS A 73 -8.56 -1.50 12.64
C LYS A 73 -8.87 -2.15 11.29
N TYR A 74 -8.64 -1.43 10.18
CA TYR A 74 -8.82 -1.97 8.83
C TYR A 74 -7.55 -2.61 8.25
N ARG A 75 -6.36 -2.09 8.56
CA ARG A 75 -5.07 -2.58 8.01
C ARG A 75 -4.65 -3.96 8.53
N ASN A 76 -5.18 -4.43 9.67
CA ASN A 76 -4.85 -5.74 10.24
C ASN A 76 -6.08 -6.65 10.46
N ARG A 77 -7.15 -6.45 9.68
CA ARG A 77 -8.38 -7.28 9.76
C ARG A 77 -8.10 -8.78 9.63
N TYR A 78 -7.08 -9.15 8.86
CA TYR A 78 -6.64 -10.52 8.62
C TYR A 78 -5.13 -10.60 8.86
N TRP A 79 -4.63 -11.80 9.17
CA TRP A 79 -3.24 -12.06 9.55
C TRP A 79 -2.21 -11.56 8.52
N CYS A 80 -2.56 -11.56 7.23
CA CYS A 80 -1.72 -11.06 6.13
C CYS A 80 -2.28 -9.84 5.39
N SER A 81 -3.19 -9.07 6.02
CA SER A 81 -3.74 -7.84 5.42
C SER A 81 -2.65 -6.88 4.94
N GLY A 82 -2.73 -6.50 3.66
CA GLY A 82 -1.78 -5.59 3.02
C GLY A 82 -0.41 -6.20 2.68
N LYS A 83 -0.15 -7.47 3.02
CA LYS A 83 1.12 -8.17 2.78
C LYS A 83 1.09 -9.02 1.50
N VAL A 84 -0.10 -9.38 0.99
CA VAL A 84 -0.25 -10.25 -0.19
C VAL A 84 -0.18 -9.44 -1.50
N ARG A 85 0.65 -9.89 -2.44
CA ARG A 85 0.92 -9.27 -3.74
C ARG A 85 0.64 -10.24 -4.88
N CYS A 86 0.16 -9.71 -6.00
CA CYS A 86 -0.02 -10.48 -7.22
C CYS A 86 1.31 -10.59 -7.97
N GLY A 87 1.77 -11.81 -8.26
CA GLY A 87 2.98 -12.04 -9.05
C GLY A 87 2.84 -11.67 -10.53
N CYS A 88 1.61 -11.48 -11.04
CA CYS A 88 1.38 -11.09 -12.43
C CYS A 88 1.50 -9.57 -12.66
N CYS A 89 0.92 -8.73 -11.78
CA CYS A 89 0.89 -7.27 -11.99
C CYS A 89 1.43 -6.45 -10.80
N GLY A 90 1.92 -7.07 -9.74
CA GLY A 90 2.48 -6.41 -8.55
C GLY A 90 1.45 -5.74 -7.62
N SER A 91 0.18 -5.63 -8.04
CA SER A 91 -0.87 -5.03 -7.22
C SER A 91 -1.14 -5.83 -5.95
N THR A 92 -1.65 -5.16 -4.91
CA THR A 92 -2.07 -5.81 -3.67
C THR A 92 -3.19 -6.82 -3.94
N CYS A 93 -3.19 -7.95 -3.25
CA CYS A 93 -4.31 -8.87 -3.24
C CYS A 93 -5.28 -8.50 -2.11
N VAL A 94 -6.58 -8.57 -2.41
CA VAL A 94 -7.67 -8.31 -1.46
C VAL A 94 -8.31 -9.60 -1.00
N SER A 95 -8.69 -9.67 0.28
CA SER A 95 -9.45 -10.78 0.84
C SER A 95 -10.92 -10.71 0.40
N ARG A 96 -11.50 -11.85 0.04
CA ARG A 96 -12.90 -12.05 -0.32
C ARG A 96 -13.45 -13.20 0.50
N VAL A 97 -14.49 -12.91 1.27
CA VAL A 97 -15.22 -13.88 2.09
C VAL A 97 -16.53 -14.24 1.37
N ARG A 98 -16.81 -15.53 1.21
CA ARG A 98 -18.06 -16.04 0.64
C ARG A 98 -18.69 -17.03 1.62
N ARG A 99 -19.96 -16.80 1.96
CA ARG A 99 -20.79 -17.80 2.64
C ARG A 99 -21.37 -18.78 1.63
N ARG A 100 -21.21 -20.08 1.88
CA ARG A 100 -21.74 -21.17 1.04
C ARG A 100 -23.15 -21.54 1.50
N ARG A 101 -23.86 -22.35 0.69
CA ARG A 101 -25.25 -22.77 0.98
C ARG A 101 -25.35 -23.62 2.25
N ASP A 102 -24.31 -24.39 2.55
CA ASP A 102 -24.15 -25.20 3.77
C ASP A 102 -23.84 -24.36 5.02
N GLY A 103 -23.76 -23.03 4.90
CA GLY A 103 -23.43 -22.12 6.00
C GLY A 103 -21.93 -21.93 6.24
N SER A 104 -21.05 -22.71 5.59
CA SER A 104 -19.60 -22.58 5.73
C SER A 104 -19.08 -21.29 5.10
N ILE A 105 -17.99 -20.76 5.67
CA ILE A 105 -17.36 -19.52 5.23
C ILE A 105 -16.05 -19.85 4.52
N SER A 106 -15.91 -19.38 3.27
CA SER A 106 -14.70 -19.53 2.48
C SER A 106 -14.04 -18.17 2.28
N GLN A 107 -12.84 -18.01 2.86
CA GLN A 107 -11.99 -16.84 2.65
C GLN A 107 -10.92 -17.13 1.59
N SER A 108 -10.70 -16.17 0.69
CA SER A 108 -9.70 -16.28 -0.38
C SER A 108 -9.09 -14.92 -0.72
N TRP A 109 -7.88 -14.92 -1.25
CA TRP A 109 -7.13 -13.74 -1.68
C TRP A 109 -7.06 -13.69 -3.20
N LEU A 110 -7.31 -12.51 -3.78
CA LEU A 110 -7.32 -12.26 -5.22
C LEU A 110 -6.69 -10.91 -5.52
N CYS A 111 -5.99 -10.78 -6.65
CA CYS A 111 -5.49 -9.50 -7.17
C CYS A 111 -6.57 -8.41 -7.18
N ALA A 112 -6.28 -7.22 -6.62
CA ALA A 112 -7.21 -6.10 -6.58
C ALA A 112 -7.75 -5.72 -7.96
N ASN A 113 -6.88 -5.57 -8.98
CA ASN A 113 -7.29 -5.22 -10.34
C ASN A 113 -8.24 -6.25 -10.96
N VAL A 114 -8.00 -7.55 -10.71
CA VAL A 114 -8.89 -8.62 -11.17
C VAL A 114 -10.21 -8.59 -10.41
N ALA A 115 -10.18 -8.28 -9.11
CA ALA A 115 -11.37 -8.19 -8.28
C ALA A 115 -12.27 -6.99 -8.64
N GLU A 116 -11.69 -5.91 -9.16
CA GLU A 116 -12.39 -4.67 -9.52
C GLU A 116 -12.83 -4.66 -10.99
N TYR A 117 -11.92 -4.99 -11.91
CA TYR A 117 -12.15 -4.86 -13.36
C TYR A 117 -12.36 -6.20 -14.07
N GLY A 118 -12.13 -7.34 -13.39
CA GLY A 118 -12.12 -8.66 -14.01
C GLY A 118 -10.82 -8.92 -14.82
N ARG A 119 -10.54 -10.19 -15.12
CA ARG A 119 -9.30 -10.61 -15.80
C ARG A 119 -9.13 -9.97 -17.19
N LYS A 120 -10.21 -9.93 -17.98
CA LYS A 120 -10.19 -9.40 -19.35
C LYS A 120 -9.79 -7.92 -19.40
N ARG A 121 -10.41 -7.06 -18.57
CA ARG A 121 -10.14 -5.62 -18.57
C ARG A 121 -8.85 -5.25 -17.84
N SER A 122 -8.47 -6.01 -16.82
CA SER A 122 -7.22 -5.75 -16.08
C SER A 122 -5.95 -6.27 -16.77
N GLY A 123 -6.08 -7.15 -17.78
CA GLY A 123 -4.94 -7.82 -18.41
C GLY A 123 -4.15 -8.73 -17.46
N CYS A 124 -4.66 -8.97 -16.24
CA CYS A 124 -3.95 -9.70 -15.19
C CYS A 124 -4.53 -11.12 -15.03
N ALA A 125 -3.65 -12.11 -15.11
CA ALA A 125 -3.99 -13.52 -14.88
C ALA A 125 -4.09 -13.89 -13.39
N GLY A 126 -4.03 -12.89 -12.49
CA GLY A 126 -3.93 -13.05 -11.03
C GLY A 126 -4.79 -14.19 -10.47
N LYS A 127 -4.13 -15.14 -9.81
CA LYS A 127 -4.77 -16.32 -9.22
C LYS A 127 -5.52 -15.96 -7.94
N ARG A 128 -6.58 -16.71 -7.67
CA ARG A 128 -7.30 -16.71 -6.39
C ARG A 128 -6.73 -17.85 -5.56
N VAL A 129 -6.28 -17.56 -4.35
CA VAL A 129 -5.75 -18.56 -3.42
C VAL A 129 -6.57 -18.56 -2.14
N ALA A 130 -6.94 -19.73 -1.64
CA ALA A 130 -7.69 -19.84 -0.40
C ALA A 130 -6.83 -19.41 0.81
N ASP A 131 -7.43 -18.76 1.79
CA ASP A 131 -6.72 -18.30 3.00
C ASP A 131 -5.99 -19.43 3.74
N PRO A 132 -6.58 -20.64 3.91
CA PRO A 132 -5.89 -21.75 4.54
C PRO A 132 -4.61 -22.16 3.81
N VAL A 133 -4.58 -22.11 2.47
CA VAL A 133 -3.39 -22.45 1.67
C VAL A 133 -2.27 -21.45 1.93
N LEU A 134 -2.59 -20.15 1.98
CA LEU A 134 -1.59 -19.12 2.32
C LEU A 134 -1.08 -19.28 3.74
N TYR A 135 -1.95 -19.63 4.68
CA TYR A 135 -1.60 -19.78 6.09
C TYR A 135 -0.72 -21.01 6.32
N GLN A 136 -1.02 -22.16 5.69
CA GLN A 136 -0.18 -23.35 5.78
C GLN A 136 1.21 -23.10 5.21
N GLY A 137 1.32 -22.47 4.03
CA GLY A 137 2.63 -22.12 3.47
C GLY A 137 3.41 -21.12 4.35
N PHE A 138 2.73 -20.30 5.16
CA PHE A 138 3.38 -19.44 6.16
C PHE A 138 3.91 -20.24 7.34
N LEU A 139 3.13 -21.19 7.90
CA LEU A 139 3.59 -22.06 8.98
C LEU A 139 4.80 -22.91 8.55
N GLU A 140 4.76 -23.48 7.34
CA GLU A 140 5.89 -24.21 6.77
C GLU A 140 7.13 -23.32 6.60
N ALA A 141 6.93 -22.07 6.18
CA ALA A 141 8.01 -21.09 6.06
C ALA A 141 8.63 -20.76 7.41
N GLU A 142 7.84 -20.59 8.47
CA GLU A 142 8.33 -20.33 9.82
C GLU A 142 9.10 -21.52 10.40
N GLU A 143 8.57 -22.74 10.24
CA GLU A 143 9.19 -23.98 10.74
C GLU A 143 10.56 -24.23 10.06
N LYS A 144 10.59 -24.21 8.72
CA LYS A 144 11.81 -24.54 7.95
C LYS A 144 12.87 -23.45 7.99
N SER A 145 12.49 -22.23 8.38
CA SER A 145 13.42 -21.11 8.52
C SER A 145 14.01 -20.98 9.93
N GLY A 146 13.68 -21.90 10.85
CA GLY A 146 14.22 -21.94 12.22
C GLY A 146 13.67 -20.84 13.14
N ALA A 147 12.52 -20.24 12.80
CA ALA A 147 11.87 -19.29 13.69
C ALA A 147 11.18 -20.02 14.85
N ARG A 148 11.35 -19.51 16.08
CA ARG A 148 10.54 -19.91 17.23
C ARG A 148 9.08 -19.62 16.93
N LEU A 149 8.21 -20.62 17.09
CA LEU A 149 6.75 -20.53 17.01
C LEU A 149 6.20 -19.67 18.17
N ASP A 150 6.56 -18.39 18.24
CA ASP A 150 5.83 -17.44 19.07
C ASP A 150 4.56 -17.12 18.29
N GLY A 151 3.53 -17.96 18.49
CA GLY A 151 2.22 -18.01 17.82
C GLY A 151 1.51 -16.66 17.66
N ARG A 152 2.09 -15.79 16.86
CA ARG A 152 1.67 -14.44 16.59
C ARG A 152 0.63 -14.51 15.48
N LYS A 153 -0.64 -14.46 15.89
CA LYS A 153 -1.82 -14.35 15.01
C LYS A 153 -1.73 -13.22 13.97
N ASP A 154 -0.75 -12.32 14.08
CA ASP A 154 -0.53 -11.15 13.23
C ASP A 154 0.62 -11.30 12.22
N ALA A 155 1.30 -12.45 12.15
CA ALA A 155 2.43 -12.71 11.25
C ALA A 155 3.42 -11.53 11.22
N ALA A 156 3.86 -11.07 12.39
CA ALA A 156 4.66 -9.85 12.53
C ALA A 156 6.00 -9.92 11.76
N GLY A 157 6.61 -11.10 11.67
CA GLY A 157 7.86 -11.31 10.92
C GLY A 157 7.68 -11.31 9.40
N LEU A 158 6.46 -11.47 8.91
CA LEU A 158 6.15 -11.54 7.48
C LEU A 158 6.17 -10.14 6.86
N LYS A 159 7.04 -9.95 5.86
CA LYS A 159 7.14 -8.73 5.05
C LYS A 159 6.11 -8.74 3.92
N SER A 160 6.03 -9.84 3.17
CA SER A 160 5.05 -9.99 2.09
C SER A 160 4.90 -11.42 1.61
N ILE A 161 3.77 -11.71 0.97
CA ILE A 161 3.52 -12.95 0.23
C ILE A 161 3.29 -12.59 -1.24
N ILE A 162 3.96 -13.25 -2.18
CA ILE A 162 3.69 -13.12 -3.61
C ILE A 162 2.95 -14.37 -4.08
N ILE A 163 1.76 -14.18 -4.63
CA ILE A 163 1.00 -15.23 -5.32
C ILE A 163 1.49 -15.26 -6.76
N GLY A 164 2.40 -16.19 -7.06
CA GLY A 164 2.91 -16.45 -8.40
C GLY A 164 1.92 -17.22 -9.25
N GLU A 165 2.40 -17.68 -10.41
CA GLU A 165 1.60 -18.56 -11.25
C GLU A 165 1.50 -19.94 -10.59
N ASN A 166 2.60 -20.60 -10.26
CA ASN A 166 2.57 -21.98 -9.76
C ASN A 166 3.17 -22.12 -8.36
N ASP A 167 3.35 -21.00 -7.68
CA ASP A 167 4.11 -20.93 -6.44
C ASP A 167 3.67 -19.76 -5.55
N LEU A 168 4.04 -19.88 -4.28
CA LEU A 168 3.93 -18.85 -3.28
C LEU A 168 5.33 -18.50 -2.79
N LEU A 169 5.62 -17.20 -2.74
CA LEU A 169 6.89 -16.67 -2.22
C LEU A 169 6.62 -15.84 -0.97
N TYR A 170 7.15 -16.29 0.16
CA TYR A 170 7.09 -15.61 1.45
C TYR A 170 8.41 -14.90 1.69
N MET A 171 8.33 -13.61 2.03
CA MET A 171 9.49 -12.79 2.39
C MET A 171 9.32 -12.30 3.82
N PHE A 172 10.39 -12.37 4.60
CA PHE A 172 10.44 -11.94 6.00
C PHE A 172 11.27 -10.67 6.15
N TRP A 173 11.06 -9.94 7.25
CA TRP A 173 11.78 -8.68 7.51
C TRP A 173 13.26 -8.88 7.80
N ASP A 174 13.64 -10.05 8.32
CA ASP A 174 15.03 -10.46 8.56
C ASP A 174 15.77 -10.94 7.30
N GLY A 175 15.14 -10.81 6.12
CA GLY A 175 15.74 -11.17 4.84
C GLY A 175 15.52 -12.62 4.42
N ARG A 176 14.91 -13.47 5.26
CA ARG A 176 14.58 -14.86 4.89
C ARG A 176 13.52 -14.88 3.79
N VAL A 177 13.64 -15.88 2.92
CA VAL A 177 12.74 -16.10 1.79
C VAL A 177 12.37 -17.57 1.73
N TRP A 178 11.08 -17.87 1.60
CA TRP A 178 10.57 -19.22 1.45
C TRP A 178 9.69 -19.34 0.22
N ARG A 179 9.94 -20.36 -0.61
CA ARG A 179 9.18 -20.63 -1.83
C ARG A 179 8.56 -22.01 -1.74
N THR A 180 7.25 -22.10 -1.99
CA THR A 180 6.53 -23.38 -2.04
C THR A 180 5.64 -23.45 -3.27
N ALA A 181 5.38 -24.65 -3.77
CA ALA A 181 4.52 -24.84 -4.93
C ALA A 181 3.05 -24.60 -4.56
N LEU A 182 2.31 -23.93 -5.43
CA LEU A 182 0.86 -23.81 -5.32
C LEU A 182 0.25 -25.11 -5.85
N GLN A 183 -0.11 -26.03 -4.95
CA GLN A 183 -0.82 -27.26 -5.31
C GLN A 183 -2.12 -26.91 -6.07
N ARG A 184 -2.38 -27.65 -7.16
CA ARG A 184 -3.53 -27.44 -8.06
C ARG A 184 -4.86 -27.81 -7.41
#